data_AF-A0A919TSU8-F1
#
_entry.id   AF-A0A919TSU8-F1
#
_cell.length_a   1.000
_cell.length_b   1.000
_cell.length_c   1.000
_cell.angle_alpha   90.00
_cell.angle_beta   90.00
_cell.angle_gamma   90.00
#
_symmetry.space_group_name_H-M   'P 1'
#
loop_
_entity.id
_entity.type
_entity.pdbx_description
1 polymer ?
#
loop_
_entity_poly.entity_id
_entity_poly.type
_entity_poly.pdbx_seq_one_letter_code
_entity_poly.pdbx_strand_id
1 'polypeptide(L)'
;MTLQPHREILEFWRAVARFSFRDGAFVFGGRAHSDSVSDAQQLLGILWPATQQPRYRLDVPDRTDEEVLGPLEMIGDRHSAPLRLLRAQTAYLLRYRDADGMPTFTCGEESAAGHECVESFAVGLQFSLAAKGFSRVYRSAVTKAGIVAEADELESLATLRLTTAMIGLLRSFVAHAFDDDSPSGTALYRLIGQEHRERTAVLNEYRSEMAEYRARALEDVTIASVAPAGSADLPYIECGWTWGVSADAVVVDTREDHGPQLDGAAAPMPDPYFTWVAGDAIRQLTSPRTRLLGLLTEEQSRLGQSLQLRLELARFSWARQATFGDHRWPLERLPWSGDSDYTSLLVAAITASELASRTGNTDLPYAYLLRVFGRLAARRAIVRPPKVEAAPPVVEDRRVPLRFGDPDRAGDHRTPGFTTVLFDALVSAAAGTNNGQLRTELTDLAALAWDHRPEGMNWQNTHRLVSGLVTAYEVMDGETGRSGPPLGFVHQLLADADDAFESLPADDGADEARRKELAARLDRARRIIDQHPARAAALLYPVLAELDERL
;
A
#
# COMPACT_ATOMS: atom_id res chain seq x y z
N MET A 1 8.17 -20.46 15.62
CA MET A 1 9.55 -20.26 15.12
C MET A 1 9.75 -18.75 14.97
N THR A 2 10.96 -18.19 15.11
CA THR A 2 11.16 -16.74 14.88
C THR A 2 11.32 -16.49 13.39
N LEU A 3 10.52 -15.60 12.81
CA LEU A 3 10.65 -15.18 11.40
C LEU A 3 12.04 -14.59 11.17
N GLN A 4 12.72 -14.98 10.09
CA GLN A 4 14.04 -14.45 9.71
C GLN A 4 13.96 -13.78 8.33
N PRO A 5 13.44 -12.54 8.22
CA PRO A 5 13.09 -11.96 6.92
C PRO A 5 14.25 -11.92 5.93
N HIS A 6 15.45 -11.58 6.40
CA HIS A 6 16.65 -11.56 5.57
C HIS A 6 16.95 -12.91 4.92
N ARG A 7 16.99 -13.98 5.72
CA ARG A 7 17.23 -15.34 5.23
C ARG A 7 16.14 -15.76 4.24
N GLU A 8 14.88 -15.50 4.56
CA GLU A 8 13.74 -15.88 3.73
C GLU A 8 13.74 -15.13 2.38
N ILE A 9 14.14 -13.85 2.34
CA ILE A 9 14.33 -13.09 1.10
C ILE A 9 15.40 -13.74 0.23
N LEU A 10 16.56 -14.12 0.79
CA LEU A 10 17.63 -14.77 0.01
C LEU A 10 17.23 -16.16 -0.49
N GLU A 11 16.52 -16.94 0.32
CA GLU A 11 15.97 -18.25 -0.11
C GLU A 11 14.96 -18.06 -1.25
N PHE A 12 14.11 -17.05 -1.15
CA PHE A 12 13.14 -16.71 -2.18
C PHE A 12 13.82 -16.25 -3.48
N TRP A 13 14.81 -15.36 -3.41
CA TRP A 13 15.60 -14.93 -4.57
C TRP A 13 16.24 -16.10 -5.28
N ARG A 14 16.80 -17.06 -4.53
CA ARG A 14 17.37 -18.29 -5.09
C ARG A 14 16.32 -19.10 -5.84
N ALA A 15 15.12 -19.23 -5.29
CA ALA A 15 14.01 -19.94 -5.94
C ALA A 15 13.55 -19.23 -7.21
N VAL A 16 13.34 -17.91 -7.15
CA VAL A 16 12.92 -17.10 -8.32
C VAL A 16 14.01 -17.09 -9.39
N ALA A 17 15.27 -16.89 -9.04
CA ALA A 17 16.36 -16.89 -10.01
C ALA A 17 16.47 -18.23 -10.76
N ARG A 18 16.40 -19.36 -10.04
CA ARG A 18 16.42 -20.71 -10.64
C ARG A 18 15.25 -20.99 -11.55
N PHE A 19 14.10 -20.42 -11.22
CA PHE A 19 12.88 -20.70 -11.95
C PHE A 19 12.68 -19.76 -13.15
N SER A 20 13.03 -18.49 -12.98
CA SER A 20 12.76 -17.40 -13.91
C SER A 20 13.89 -17.14 -14.90
N PHE A 21 15.09 -17.70 -14.68
CA PHE A 21 16.24 -17.46 -15.54
C PHE A 21 16.87 -18.78 -16.01
N ARG A 22 17.18 -18.84 -17.31
CA ARG A 22 17.96 -19.90 -17.94
C ARG A 22 19.08 -19.25 -18.73
N ASP A 23 20.32 -19.62 -18.45
CA ASP A 23 21.52 -19.04 -19.06
C ASP A 23 21.56 -17.50 -18.97
N GLY A 24 21.02 -16.93 -17.88
CA GLY A 24 20.93 -15.49 -17.66
C GLY A 24 19.85 -14.76 -18.45
N ALA A 25 19.03 -15.46 -19.23
CA ALA A 25 17.88 -14.91 -19.94
C ALA A 25 16.58 -15.18 -19.15
N PHE A 26 15.68 -14.19 -19.14
CA PHE A 26 14.39 -14.30 -18.47
C PHE A 26 13.44 -15.25 -19.21
N VAL A 27 12.72 -16.07 -18.45
CA VAL A 27 11.74 -17.04 -18.95
C VAL A 27 10.34 -16.60 -18.51
N PHE A 28 9.52 -16.23 -19.49
CA PHE A 28 8.12 -15.83 -19.30
C PHE A 28 7.21 -17.02 -18.94
N GLY A 29 6.09 -16.72 -18.27
CA GLY A 29 4.99 -17.65 -17.95
C GLY A 29 5.20 -18.52 -16.72
N GLY A 30 6.43 -18.66 -16.25
CA GLY A 30 6.72 -19.46 -15.08
C GLY A 30 6.13 -20.88 -15.15
N ARG A 31 5.24 -21.25 -14.20
CA ARG A 31 4.55 -22.57 -14.16
C ARG A 31 3.22 -22.59 -14.91
N ALA A 32 2.67 -21.43 -15.25
CA ALA A 32 1.34 -21.24 -15.82
C ALA A 32 1.44 -20.59 -17.21
N HIS A 33 0.34 -20.00 -17.70
CA HIS A 33 0.37 -19.21 -18.93
C HIS A 33 1.05 -17.85 -18.67
N SER A 34 1.71 -17.32 -19.71
CA SER A 34 2.33 -15.99 -19.66
C SER A 34 1.25 -14.92 -19.79
N ASP A 35 1.22 -14.00 -18.81
CA ASP A 35 0.38 -12.82 -18.80
C ASP A 35 1.11 -11.64 -18.14
N SER A 36 0.60 -10.43 -18.38
CA SER A 36 1.17 -9.14 -17.95
C SER A 36 1.35 -9.06 -16.43
N VAL A 37 0.43 -9.65 -15.66
CA VAL A 37 0.44 -9.62 -14.19
C VAL A 37 1.48 -10.60 -13.65
N SER A 38 1.39 -11.86 -14.07
CA SER A 38 2.24 -12.96 -13.60
C SER A 38 3.72 -12.70 -13.90
N ASP A 39 4.04 -12.24 -15.11
CA ASP A 39 5.43 -12.00 -15.52
C ASP A 39 6.03 -10.76 -14.81
N ALA A 40 5.22 -9.74 -14.52
CA ALA A 40 5.66 -8.62 -13.70
C ALA A 40 5.90 -9.03 -12.25
N GLN A 41 4.99 -9.79 -11.65
CA GLN A 41 5.11 -10.31 -10.29
C GLN A 41 6.35 -11.21 -10.14
N GLN A 42 6.65 -12.00 -11.17
CA GLN A 42 7.86 -12.81 -11.27
C GLN A 42 9.14 -11.96 -11.21
N LEU A 43 9.21 -10.89 -11.99
CA LEU A 43 10.35 -9.96 -11.97
C LEU A 43 10.42 -9.16 -10.65
N LEU A 44 9.28 -8.72 -10.12
CA LEU A 44 9.17 -8.01 -8.85
C LEU A 44 9.63 -8.86 -7.66
N GLY A 45 9.57 -10.19 -7.75
CA GLY A 45 10.15 -11.07 -6.73
C GLY A 45 11.62 -10.78 -6.42
N ILE A 46 12.37 -10.24 -7.40
CA ILE A 46 13.77 -9.81 -7.23
C ILE A 46 13.88 -8.29 -7.19
N LEU A 47 13.19 -7.59 -8.09
CA LEU A 47 13.30 -6.12 -8.19
C LEU A 47 12.74 -5.41 -6.96
N TRP A 48 11.73 -5.99 -6.29
CA TRP A 48 11.11 -5.35 -5.14
C TRP A 48 12.09 -5.20 -3.97
N PRO A 49 12.71 -6.26 -3.40
CA PRO A 49 13.67 -6.05 -2.33
C PRO A 49 14.87 -5.22 -2.79
N ALA A 50 15.35 -5.43 -4.03
CA ALA A 50 16.51 -4.72 -4.57
C ALA A 50 16.30 -3.20 -4.70
N THR A 51 15.06 -2.76 -4.87
CA THR A 51 14.73 -1.34 -4.99
C THR A 51 14.25 -0.74 -3.67
N GLN A 52 13.59 -1.51 -2.80
CA GLN A 52 13.09 -0.98 -1.54
C GLN A 52 14.18 -0.85 -0.47
N GLN A 53 15.18 -1.74 -0.47
CA GLN A 53 16.09 -1.90 0.65
C GLN A 53 17.56 -1.77 0.22
N PRO A 54 18.35 -0.86 0.85
CA PRO A 54 19.76 -0.67 0.48
C PRO A 54 20.61 -1.93 0.54
N ARG A 55 20.33 -2.84 1.49
CA ARG A 55 21.06 -4.10 1.67
C ARG A 55 20.90 -5.08 0.50
N TYR A 56 19.78 -5.04 -0.21
CA TYR A 56 19.54 -5.93 -1.36
C TYR A 56 19.88 -5.26 -2.70
N ARG A 57 20.57 -4.13 -2.68
CA ARG A 57 20.80 -3.31 -3.87
C ARG A 57 21.59 -4.05 -4.95
N LEU A 58 21.08 -4.03 -6.17
CA LEU A 58 21.72 -4.61 -7.37
C LEU A 58 22.07 -3.57 -8.44
N ASP A 59 21.53 -2.35 -8.36
CA ASP A 59 21.73 -1.29 -9.37
C ASP A 59 23.09 -0.56 -9.24
N VAL A 60 23.92 -0.91 -8.25
CA VAL A 60 25.31 -0.42 -8.12
C VAL A 60 26.25 -1.62 -7.93
N PRO A 61 26.84 -2.18 -9.00
CA PRO A 61 27.65 -3.39 -8.96
C PRO A 61 28.73 -3.37 -7.87
N ASP A 62 29.46 -2.26 -7.75
CA ASP A 62 30.59 -2.13 -6.82
C ASP A 62 30.17 -2.07 -5.34
N ARG A 63 28.88 -1.81 -5.07
CA ARG A 63 28.30 -1.74 -3.72
C ARG A 63 27.37 -2.90 -3.40
N THR A 64 27.27 -3.88 -4.29
CA THR A 64 26.42 -5.06 -4.06
C THR A 64 27.06 -5.96 -3.00
N ASP A 65 26.30 -6.39 -2.00
CA ASP A 65 26.82 -7.30 -0.97
C ASP A 65 27.12 -8.70 -1.54
N GLU A 66 28.19 -9.35 -1.09
CA GLU A 66 28.55 -10.69 -1.61
C GLU A 66 27.50 -11.76 -1.27
N GLU A 67 26.83 -11.61 -0.11
CA GLU A 67 25.79 -12.52 0.36
C GLU A 67 24.59 -12.60 -0.62
N VAL A 68 24.27 -11.49 -1.31
CA VAL A 68 23.15 -11.44 -2.26
C VAL A 68 23.50 -12.03 -3.63
N LEU A 69 24.80 -12.22 -3.95
CA LEU A 69 25.23 -12.77 -5.23
C LEU A 69 24.98 -14.28 -5.34
N GLY A 70 25.15 -15.02 -4.24
CA GLY A 70 24.93 -16.48 -4.21
C GLY A 70 23.51 -16.88 -4.65
N PRO A 71 22.44 -16.29 -4.10
CA PRO A 71 21.07 -16.49 -4.57
C PRO A 71 20.84 -16.14 -6.05
N LEU A 72 21.62 -15.25 -6.64
CA LEU A 72 21.44 -14.72 -7.99
C LEU A 72 22.33 -15.39 -9.04
N GLU A 73 23.01 -16.50 -8.71
CA GLU A 73 23.96 -17.22 -9.60
C GLU A 73 23.39 -17.51 -10.99
N MET A 74 22.09 -17.82 -11.07
CA MET A 74 21.36 -18.13 -12.31
C MET A 74 21.13 -16.91 -13.20
N ILE A 75 21.11 -15.73 -12.57
CA ILE A 75 20.97 -14.45 -13.26
C ILE A 75 22.34 -13.96 -13.67
N GLY A 76 23.37 -14.07 -12.85
CA GLY A 76 24.73 -13.69 -13.22
C GLY A 76 25.61 -13.33 -12.04
N ASP A 77 26.79 -12.79 -12.34
CA ASP A 77 27.70 -12.22 -11.35
C ASP A 77 27.36 -10.75 -11.03
N ARG A 78 28.17 -10.15 -10.16
CA ARG A 78 28.08 -8.75 -9.72
C ARG A 78 27.86 -7.74 -10.85
N HIS A 79 28.45 -7.94 -12.03
CA HIS A 79 28.38 -6.99 -13.14
C HIS A 79 27.37 -7.37 -14.21
N SER A 80 27.19 -8.68 -14.44
CA SER A 80 26.26 -9.20 -15.46
C SER A 80 24.82 -9.29 -14.97
N ALA A 81 24.59 -9.53 -13.66
CA ALA A 81 23.24 -9.62 -13.13
C ALA A 81 22.43 -8.32 -13.29
N PRO A 82 22.97 -7.12 -12.99
CA PRO A 82 22.21 -5.88 -13.16
C PRO A 82 21.84 -5.60 -14.62
N LEU A 83 22.75 -5.89 -15.56
CA LEU A 83 22.50 -5.75 -17.00
C LEU A 83 21.43 -6.74 -17.49
N ARG A 84 21.47 -7.98 -17.01
CA ARG A 84 20.48 -9.01 -17.37
C ARG A 84 19.10 -8.68 -16.78
N LEU A 85 19.04 -8.13 -15.57
CA LEU A 85 17.80 -7.63 -14.98
C LEU A 85 17.25 -6.42 -15.75
N LEU A 86 18.11 -5.49 -16.18
CA LEU A 86 17.71 -4.37 -17.05
C LEU A 86 17.06 -4.90 -18.34
N ARG A 87 17.72 -5.84 -19.02
CA ARG A 87 17.22 -6.45 -20.26
C ARG A 87 15.94 -7.25 -20.07
N ALA A 88 15.81 -7.96 -18.95
CA ALA A 88 14.60 -8.69 -18.60
C ALA A 88 13.40 -7.74 -18.44
N GLN A 89 13.62 -6.59 -17.78
CA GLN A 89 12.59 -5.56 -17.63
C GLN A 89 12.20 -4.94 -18.98
N THR A 90 13.18 -4.62 -19.83
CA THR A 90 12.92 -4.11 -21.19
C THR A 90 12.13 -5.13 -22.01
N ALA A 91 12.53 -6.41 -21.98
CA ALA A 91 11.83 -7.48 -22.69
C ALA A 91 10.37 -7.64 -22.23
N TYR A 92 10.12 -7.52 -20.93
CA TYR A 92 8.76 -7.50 -20.38
C TYR A 92 7.94 -6.31 -20.92
N LEU A 93 8.49 -5.09 -20.87
CA LEU A 93 7.77 -3.89 -21.31
C LEU A 93 7.50 -3.85 -22.82
N LEU A 94 8.36 -4.49 -23.63
CA LEU A 94 8.15 -4.64 -25.06
C LEU A 94 7.14 -5.74 -25.39
N ARG A 95 7.12 -6.83 -24.61
CA ARG A 95 6.19 -7.95 -24.80
C ARG A 95 4.74 -7.55 -24.57
N TYR A 96 4.47 -6.75 -23.54
CA TYR A 96 3.11 -6.36 -23.14
C TYR A 96 2.68 -5.04 -23.75
N ARG A 97 2.69 -5.01 -25.08
CA ARG A 97 2.22 -3.91 -25.93
C ARG A 97 1.26 -4.42 -27.00
N ASP A 98 0.34 -3.56 -27.40
CA ASP A 98 -0.54 -3.82 -28.53
C ASP A 98 0.15 -3.54 -29.87
N ALA A 99 -0.61 -3.63 -30.97
CA ALA A 99 -0.11 -3.41 -32.32
C ALA A 99 0.36 -1.96 -32.57
N ASP A 100 -0.16 -1.00 -31.80
CA ASP A 100 0.21 0.41 -31.87
C ASP A 100 1.39 0.75 -30.94
N GLY A 101 1.90 -0.25 -30.21
CA GLY A 101 3.01 -0.12 -29.27
C GLY A 101 2.58 0.42 -27.91
N MET A 102 1.29 0.49 -27.60
CA MET A 102 0.77 0.95 -26.32
C MET A 102 0.76 -0.16 -25.27
N PRO A 103 1.04 0.14 -23.98
CA PRO A 103 1.06 -0.87 -22.93
C PRO A 103 -0.32 -1.53 -22.72
N THR A 104 -0.35 -2.86 -22.58
CA THR A 104 -1.59 -3.62 -22.32
C THR A 104 -1.73 -4.04 -20.86
N PHE A 105 -2.96 -4.01 -20.32
CA PHE A 105 -3.28 -4.29 -18.92
C PHE A 105 -4.35 -5.38 -18.70
N THR A 106 -4.33 -6.43 -19.53
CA THR A 106 -5.21 -7.60 -19.33
C THR A 106 -4.80 -8.40 -18.09
N CYS A 107 -5.78 -9.10 -17.49
CA CYS A 107 -5.61 -9.88 -16.25
C CYS A 107 -5.16 -11.34 -16.46
N GLY A 108 -4.97 -11.79 -17.71
CA GLY A 108 -4.62 -13.20 -18.00
C GLY A 108 -5.75 -14.22 -17.78
N GLU A 109 -6.93 -13.76 -17.37
CA GLU A 109 -8.09 -14.62 -17.10
C GLU A 109 -9.11 -14.62 -18.23
N GLU A 110 -9.65 -15.79 -18.55
CA GLU A 110 -10.70 -15.95 -19.58
C GLU A 110 -11.94 -15.10 -19.26
N SER A 111 -12.35 -15.04 -17.98
CA SER A 111 -13.50 -14.26 -17.50
C SER A 111 -13.40 -12.77 -17.89
N ALA A 112 -12.20 -12.22 -17.79
CA ALA A 112 -11.87 -10.83 -18.09
C ALA A 112 -11.23 -10.67 -19.48
N ALA A 113 -11.33 -11.68 -20.36
CA ALA A 113 -10.70 -11.64 -21.66
C ALA A 113 -11.13 -10.41 -22.47
N GLY A 114 -10.13 -9.69 -22.99
CA GLY A 114 -10.31 -8.45 -23.75
C GLY A 114 -10.49 -7.19 -22.89
N HIS A 115 -10.52 -7.31 -21.56
CA HIS A 115 -10.69 -6.17 -20.66
C HIS A 115 -9.46 -5.91 -19.82
N GLU A 116 -9.23 -4.64 -19.52
CA GLU A 116 -8.20 -4.21 -18.58
C GLU A 116 -8.69 -4.32 -17.14
N CYS A 117 -7.77 -4.59 -16.22
CA CYS A 117 -8.12 -4.83 -14.82
C CYS A 117 -7.22 -4.10 -13.83
N VAL A 118 -7.76 -3.85 -12.64
CA VAL A 118 -7.09 -3.11 -11.56
C VAL A 118 -5.82 -3.80 -11.08
N GLU A 119 -5.78 -5.13 -11.02
CA GLU A 119 -4.56 -5.84 -10.62
C GLU A 119 -3.42 -5.58 -11.61
N SER A 120 -3.69 -5.60 -12.91
CA SER A 120 -2.69 -5.33 -13.94
C SER A 120 -2.20 -3.89 -13.91
N PHE A 121 -3.09 -2.91 -13.69
CA PHE A 121 -2.67 -1.53 -13.49
C PHE A 121 -1.83 -1.35 -12.22
N ALA A 122 -2.24 -1.94 -11.09
CA ALA A 122 -1.54 -1.84 -9.81
C ALA A 122 -0.13 -2.45 -9.89
N VAL A 123 -0.02 -3.68 -10.41
CA VAL A 123 1.27 -4.36 -10.62
C VAL A 123 2.10 -3.60 -11.67
N GLY A 124 1.48 -3.09 -12.73
CA GLY A 124 2.14 -2.28 -13.74
C GLY A 124 2.74 -0.98 -13.18
N LEU A 125 2.04 -0.32 -12.25
CA LEU A 125 2.53 0.84 -11.53
C LEU A 125 3.75 0.49 -10.66
N GLN A 126 3.63 -0.56 -9.82
CA GLN A 126 4.73 -1.02 -8.96
C GLN A 126 5.97 -1.40 -9.76
N PHE A 127 5.78 -2.18 -10.84
CA PHE A 127 6.84 -2.57 -11.76
C PHE A 127 7.51 -1.34 -12.40
N SER A 128 6.72 -0.39 -12.88
CA SER A 128 7.26 0.79 -13.56
C SER A 128 8.08 1.67 -12.62
N LEU A 129 7.66 1.84 -11.36
CA LEU A 129 8.46 2.55 -10.36
C LEU A 129 9.76 1.80 -10.02
N ALA A 130 9.70 0.48 -9.87
CA ALA A 130 10.89 -0.35 -9.64
C ALA A 130 11.87 -0.22 -10.82
N ALA A 131 11.37 -0.31 -12.05
CA ALA A 131 12.15 -0.20 -13.28
C ALA A 131 12.82 1.16 -13.45
N LYS A 132 12.07 2.26 -13.26
CA LYS A 132 12.61 3.63 -13.32
C LYS A 132 13.65 3.87 -12.22
N GLY A 133 13.39 3.39 -11.01
CA GLY A 133 14.34 3.52 -9.91
C GLY A 133 15.64 2.75 -10.17
N PHE A 134 15.51 1.52 -10.66
CA PHE A 134 16.65 0.66 -11.00
C PHE A 134 17.46 1.24 -12.17
N SER A 135 16.81 1.61 -13.27
CA SER A 135 17.48 2.12 -14.47
C SER A 135 18.23 3.42 -14.18
N ARG A 136 17.64 4.34 -13.41
CA ARG A 136 18.25 5.62 -13.09
C ARG A 136 19.51 5.50 -12.23
N VAL A 137 19.47 4.64 -11.21
CA VAL A 137 20.64 4.39 -10.37
C VAL A 137 21.69 3.62 -11.16
N TYR A 138 21.32 2.58 -11.91
CA TYR A 138 22.25 1.79 -12.69
C TYR A 138 22.93 2.60 -13.80
N ARG A 139 22.18 3.48 -14.48
CA ARG A 139 22.70 4.45 -15.46
C ARG A 139 23.81 5.31 -14.86
N SER A 140 23.67 5.74 -13.60
CA SER A 140 24.70 6.55 -12.92
C SER A 140 25.98 5.76 -12.61
N ALA A 141 25.89 4.43 -12.53
CA ALA A 141 27.00 3.53 -12.21
C ALA A 141 27.76 3.01 -13.44
N VAL A 142 27.31 3.30 -14.66
CA VAL A 142 27.90 2.79 -15.91
C VAL A 142 28.29 3.92 -16.86
N THR A 143 29.41 3.74 -17.59
CA THR A 143 29.92 4.74 -18.55
C THR A 143 29.83 4.28 -20.01
N LYS A 144 29.63 2.98 -20.25
CA LYS A 144 29.56 2.42 -21.59
C LYS A 144 28.29 2.90 -22.29
N ALA A 145 28.45 3.65 -23.38
CA ALA A 145 27.35 4.29 -24.12
C ALA A 145 26.20 3.34 -24.48
N GLY A 146 26.50 2.09 -24.87
CA GLY A 146 25.46 1.10 -25.17
C GLY A 146 24.58 0.75 -23.96
N ILE A 147 25.16 0.61 -22.77
CA ILE A 147 24.39 0.28 -21.55
C ILE A 147 23.59 1.49 -21.08
N VAL A 148 24.14 2.70 -21.23
CA VAL A 148 23.42 3.95 -20.96
C VAL A 148 22.17 4.05 -21.84
N ALA A 149 22.29 3.76 -23.14
CA ALA A 149 21.16 3.75 -24.05
C ALA A 149 20.10 2.69 -23.69
N GLU A 150 20.52 1.48 -23.29
CA GLU A 150 19.59 0.45 -22.80
C GLU A 150 18.83 0.91 -21.53
N ALA A 151 19.50 1.64 -20.62
CA ALA A 151 18.88 2.18 -19.41
C ALA A 151 17.90 3.32 -19.70
N ASP A 152 18.25 4.21 -20.64
CA ASP A 152 17.37 5.31 -21.09
C ASP A 152 16.12 4.75 -21.80
N GLU A 153 16.27 3.68 -22.60
CA GLU A 153 15.15 2.97 -23.23
C GLU A 153 14.21 2.37 -22.17
N LEU A 154 14.76 1.64 -21.18
CA LEU A 154 13.96 1.08 -20.08
C LEU A 154 13.17 2.17 -19.36
N GLU A 155 13.79 3.31 -19.05
CA GLU A 155 13.14 4.42 -18.37
C GLU A 155 11.99 5.03 -19.19
N SER A 156 12.17 5.16 -20.51
CA SER A 156 11.12 5.64 -21.42
C SER A 156 9.93 4.68 -21.48
N LEU A 157 10.19 3.38 -21.68
CA LEU A 157 9.15 2.35 -21.73
C LEU A 157 8.36 2.29 -20.40
N ALA A 158 9.06 2.37 -19.27
CA ALA A 158 8.46 2.36 -17.95
C ALA A 158 7.67 3.63 -17.65
N THR A 159 8.09 4.79 -18.17
CA THR A 159 7.35 6.05 -18.04
C THR A 159 6.00 5.97 -18.74
N LEU A 160 5.95 5.47 -19.98
CA LEU A 160 4.70 5.29 -20.73
C LEU A 160 3.75 4.34 -19.97
N ARG A 161 4.24 3.17 -19.54
CA ARG A 161 3.44 2.20 -18.79
C ARG A 161 2.94 2.76 -17.46
N LEU A 162 3.75 3.54 -16.74
CA LEU A 162 3.35 4.18 -15.50
C LEU A 162 2.17 5.14 -15.72
N THR A 163 2.24 6.00 -16.73
CA THR A 163 1.15 6.93 -17.08
C THR A 163 -0.14 6.16 -17.38
N THR A 164 -0.11 5.18 -18.29
CA THR A 164 -1.31 4.42 -18.66
C THR A 164 -1.88 3.65 -17.46
N ALA A 165 -1.03 3.09 -16.58
CA ALA A 165 -1.46 2.42 -15.36
C ALA A 165 -2.17 3.37 -14.38
N MET A 166 -1.65 4.59 -14.22
CA MET A 166 -2.26 5.60 -13.35
C MET A 166 -3.63 6.06 -13.88
N ILE A 167 -3.76 6.22 -15.19
CA ILE A 167 -5.04 6.53 -15.84
C ILE A 167 -6.04 5.38 -15.64
N GLY A 168 -5.61 4.14 -15.86
CA GLY A 168 -6.43 2.95 -15.62
C GLY A 168 -6.94 2.87 -14.18
N LEU A 169 -6.07 3.14 -13.19
CA LEU A 169 -6.47 3.20 -11.79
C LEU A 169 -7.46 4.33 -11.50
N LEU A 170 -7.30 5.52 -12.09
CA LEU A 170 -8.27 6.62 -11.94
C LEU A 170 -9.64 6.23 -12.48
N ARG A 171 -9.69 5.58 -13.64
CA ARG A 171 -10.93 5.15 -14.33
C ARG A 171 -11.57 3.90 -13.73
N SER A 172 -10.87 3.22 -12.82
CA SER A 172 -11.38 2.06 -12.10
C SER A 172 -11.86 2.41 -10.68
N PHE A 173 -11.67 3.66 -10.26
CA PHE A 173 -12.21 4.18 -9.01
C PHE A 173 -13.71 4.47 -9.16
N VAL A 174 -14.48 4.08 -8.15
CA VAL A 174 -15.93 4.23 -8.12
C VAL A 174 -16.33 4.93 -6.83
N ALA A 175 -17.24 5.90 -6.97
CA ALA A 175 -17.99 6.50 -5.88
C ALA A 175 -19.48 6.15 -6.06
N HIS A 176 -19.93 5.10 -5.37
CA HIS A 176 -21.31 4.60 -5.47
C HIS A 176 -22.19 5.28 -4.43
N ALA A 177 -23.13 6.12 -4.88
CA ALA A 177 -24.10 6.79 -4.02
C ALA A 177 -25.44 6.04 -4.03
N PHE A 178 -26.10 5.93 -2.86
CA PHE A 178 -27.33 5.15 -2.72
C PHE A 178 -28.25 5.66 -1.59
N ASP A 179 -29.50 5.23 -1.62
CA ASP A 179 -30.54 5.55 -0.63
C ASP A 179 -30.72 4.44 0.44
N ASP A 180 -31.50 4.76 1.48
CA ASP A 180 -31.80 3.87 2.61
C ASP A 180 -32.49 2.55 2.18
N ASP A 181 -33.35 2.60 1.16
CA ASP A 181 -34.23 1.50 0.74
C ASP A 181 -33.60 0.59 -0.34
N SER A 182 -32.51 1.03 -0.94
CA SER A 182 -31.75 0.29 -1.95
C SER A 182 -31.18 -1.02 -1.39
N PRO A 183 -30.80 -1.96 -2.28
CA PRO A 183 -30.01 -3.13 -1.89
C PRO A 183 -28.72 -2.76 -1.14
N SER A 184 -28.05 -1.68 -1.55
CA SER A 184 -26.85 -1.14 -0.89
C SER A 184 -27.16 -0.59 0.51
N GLY A 185 -28.25 0.18 0.69
CA GLY A 185 -28.68 0.67 2.00
C GLY A 185 -29.02 -0.46 2.98
N THR A 186 -29.67 -1.51 2.45
CA THR A 186 -29.96 -2.73 3.23
C THR A 186 -28.69 -3.51 3.57
N ALA A 187 -27.73 -3.62 2.64
CA ALA A 187 -26.44 -4.24 2.89
C ALA A 187 -25.63 -3.47 3.94
N LEU A 188 -25.56 -2.14 3.83
CA LEU A 188 -24.90 -1.27 4.79
C LEU A 188 -25.45 -1.48 6.20
N TYR A 189 -26.78 -1.47 6.38
CA TYR A 189 -27.37 -1.73 7.70
C TYR A 189 -27.01 -3.12 8.26
N ARG A 190 -26.92 -4.16 7.42
CA ARG A 190 -26.44 -5.48 7.88
C ARG A 190 -25.00 -5.39 8.39
N LEU A 191 -24.15 -4.65 7.69
CA LEU A 191 -22.74 -4.46 8.04
C LEU A 191 -22.58 -3.68 9.35
N ILE A 192 -23.23 -2.52 9.49
CA ILE A 192 -23.00 -1.61 10.62
C ILE A 192 -24.00 -1.75 11.78
N GLY A 193 -25.10 -2.48 11.56
CA GLY A 193 -26.20 -2.60 12.51
C GLY A 193 -25.75 -3.16 13.86
N GLN A 194 -26.18 -2.51 14.93
CA GLN A 194 -25.86 -2.88 16.31
C GLN A 194 -27.05 -3.56 16.98
N GLU A 195 -26.78 -4.49 17.90
CA GLU A 195 -27.81 -5.19 18.66
C GLU A 195 -28.71 -4.18 19.40
N HIS A 196 -30.03 -4.39 19.31
CA HIS A 196 -31.07 -3.59 19.98
C HIS A 196 -31.22 -2.13 19.53
N ARG A 197 -30.60 -1.72 18.40
CA ARG A 197 -30.79 -0.38 17.83
C ARG A 197 -31.69 -0.40 16.59
N GLU A 198 -32.58 0.58 16.50
CA GLU A 198 -33.47 0.77 15.36
C GLU A 198 -32.69 1.15 14.09
N ARG A 199 -33.06 0.58 12.94
CA ARG A 199 -32.43 0.84 11.63
C ARG A 199 -32.28 2.33 11.33
N THR A 200 -33.36 3.09 11.48
CA THR A 200 -33.40 4.52 11.19
C THR A 200 -32.41 5.32 12.04
N ALA A 201 -32.27 4.96 13.32
CA ALA A 201 -31.36 5.65 14.23
C ALA A 201 -29.89 5.39 13.86
N VAL A 202 -29.53 4.13 13.59
CA VAL A 202 -28.16 3.74 13.18
C VAL A 202 -27.77 4.42 11.87
N LEU A 203 -28.65 4.37 10.86
CA LEU A 203 -28.40 4.96 9.56
C LEU A 203 -28.28 6.50 9.61
N ASN A 204 -29.12 7.18 10.42
CA ASN A 204 -29.01 8.63 10.62
C ASN A 204 -27.71 9.05 11.33
N GLU A 205 -27.26 8.29 12.32
CA GLU A 205 -25.98 8.53 13.00
C GLU A 205 -24.81 8.32 12.04
N TYR A 206 -24.79 7.20 11.31
CA TYR A 206 -23.78 6.94 10.29
C TYR A 206 -23.73 8.05 9.24
N ARG A 207 -24.90 8.51 8.77
CA ARG A 207 -25.00 9.64 7.84
C ARG A 207 -24.40 10.92 8.43
N SER A 208 -24.66 11.20 9.70
CA SER A 208 -24.13 12.39 10.38
C SER A 208 -22.60 12.38 10.45
N GLU A 209 -22.01 11.22 10.73
CA GLU A 209 -20.55 11.07 10.81
C GLU A 209 -19.88 11.11 9.43
N MET A 210 -20.58 10.62 8.40
CA MET A 210 -20.11 10.63 7.02
C MET A 210 -20.34 11.96 6.30
N ALA A 211 -20.99 12.96 6.93
CA ALA A 211 -21.43 14.18 6.27
C ALA A 211 -20.26 15.03 5.72
N GLU A 212 -19.25 15.30 6.54
CA GLU A 212 -18.05 16.06 6.12
C GLU A 212 -17.29 15.31 5.01
N TYR A 213 -17.18 13.99 5.17
CA TYR A 213 -16.53 13.13 4.20
C TYR A 213 -17.26 13.12 2.85
N ARG A 214 -18.59 13.02 2.86
CA ARG A 214 -19.41 13.03 1.65
C ARG A 214 -19.26 14.34 0.90
N ALA A 215 -19.21 15.47 1.60
CA ALA A 215 -18.98 16.77 0.96
C ALA A 215 -17.64 16.77 0.19
N ARG A 216 -16.55 16.32 0.84
CA ARG A 216 -15.23 16.19 0.19
C ARG A 216 -15.22 15.21 -0.97
N ALA A 217 -15.83 14.04 -0.80
CA ALA A 217 -15.90 13.03 -1.84
C ALA A 217 -16.63 13.53 -3.08
N LEU A 218 -17.72 14.30 -2.93
CA LEU A 218 -18.46 14.85 -4.06
C LEU A 218 -17.69 15.97 -4.78
N GLU A 219 -16.88 16.76 -4.08
CA GLU A 219 -16.04 17.81 -4.68
C GLU A 219 -14.84 17.24 -5.44
N ASP A 220 -14.11 16.28 -4.85
CA ASP A 220 -12.82 15.76 -5.36
C ASP A 220 -12.96 14.69 -6.48
N VAL A 221 -14.12 14.05 -6.59
CA VAL A 221 -14.38 12.97 -7.57
C VAL A 221 -14.62 13.50 -8.99
N THR A 222 -14.75 14.82 -9.17
CA THR A 222 -15.01 15.50 -10.46
C THR A 222 -13.96 15.26 -11.56
N ILE A 223 -12.73 14.83 -11.21
CA ILE A 223 -11.71 14.44 -12.19
C ILE A 223 -11.89 12.95 -12.57
N ALA A 224 -12.40 12.68 -13.77
CA ALA A 224 -12.50 11.34 -14.40
C ALA A 224 -13.46 10.30 -13.80
N SER A 225 -14.26 10.65 -12.80
CA SER A 225 -15.42 9.84 -12.38
C SER A 225 -16.68 10.72 -12.45
N VAL A 226 -17.74 10.21 -13.06
CA VAL A 226 -19.06 10.86 -12.95
C VAL A 226 -19.58 10.56 -11.55
N ALA A 227 -19.76 11.57 -10.71
CA ALA A 227 -20.64 11.41 -9.57
C ALA A 227 -22.04 11.14 -10.16
N PRO A 228 -22.70 10.01 -9.87
CA PRO A 228 -23.96 9.67 -10.55
C PRO A 228 -24.96 10.83 -10.42
N ALA A 229 -25.77 11.07 -11.45
CA ALA A 229 -26.74 12.16 -11.43
C ALA A 229 -27.65 12.04 -10.20
N GLY A 230 -27.74 13.11 -9.39
CA GLY A 230 -28.47 13.09 -8.11
C GLY A 230 -27.68 12.53 -6.91
N SER A 231 -26.40 12.19 -7.06
CA SER A 231 -25.52 11.76 -5.95
C SER A 231 -25.39 12.80 -4.83
N ALA A 232 -25.51 14.08 -5.18
CA ALA A 232 -25.58 15.18 -4.21
C ALA A 232 -26.81 15.08 -3.29
N ASP A 233 -27.87 14.40 -3.71
CA ASP A 233 -29.12 14.24 -2.95
C ASP A 233 -29.18 12.89 -2.20
N LEU A 234 -28.31 11.93 -2.53
CA LEU A 234 -28.32 10.58 -1.95
C LEU A 234 -27.58 10.51 -0.59
N PRO A 235 -28.17 9.92 0.46
CA PRO A 235 -27.68 10.00 1.83
C PRO A 235 -26.31 9.33 2.06
N TYR A 236 -25.98 8.27 1.33
CA TYR A 236 -24.77 7.46 1.56
C TYR A 236 -23.88 7.37 0.33
N ILE A 237 -22.59 7.13 0.59
CA ILE A 237 -21.57 6.94 -0.43
C ILE A 237 -20.60 5.84 -0.02
N GLU A 238 -20.27 4.97 -0.97
CA GLU A 238 -19.22 3.97 -0.89
C GLU A 238 -18.12 4.28 -1.90
N CYS A 239 -16.87 4.24 -1.47
CA CYS A 239 -15.72 4.57 -2.30
C CYS A 239 -14.74 3.41 -2.37
N GLY A 240 -14.19 3.14 -3.55
CA GLY A 240 -13.19 2.11 -3.73
C GLY A 240 -12.88 1.84 -5.19
N TRP A 241 -12.19 0.74 -5.44
CA TRP A 241 -11.90 0.27 -6.79
C TRP A 241 -12.79 -0.92 -7.14
N THR A 242 -13.33 -0.92 -8.35
CA THR A 242 -13.95 -2.11 -8.96
C THR A 242 -12.86 -2.97 -9.62
N TRP A 243 -13.22 -4.06 -10.29
CA TRP A 243 -12.24 -5.01 -10.82
C TRP A 243 -11.47 -4.52 -12.05
N GLY A 244 -12.02 -3.58 -12.81
CA GLY A 244 -11.44 -3.01 -14.02
C GLY A 244 -11.95 -1.61 -14.29
N VAL A 245 -11.79 -1.13 -15.52
CA VAL A 245 -12.32 0.18 -15.91
C VAL A 245 -13.84 0.18 -15.78
N SER A 246 -14.39 1.16 -15.05
CA SER A 246 -15.82 1.26 -14.80
C SER A 246 -16.59 1.54 -16.09
N ALA A 247 -17.77 0.92 -16.27
CA ALA A 247 -18.60 1.10 -17.47
C ALA A 247 -19.07 2.55 -17.68
N ASP A 248 -19.05 3.37 -16.64
CA ASP A 248 -19.36 4.80 -16.64
C ASP A 248 -18.10 5.70 -16.54
N ALA A 249 -16.91 5.12 -16.71
CA ALA A 249 -15.66 5.86 -16.57
C ALA A 249 -15.51 6.95 -17.64
N VAL A 250 -15.12 8.14 -17.20
CA VAL A 250 -14.84 9.27 -18.10
C VAL A 250 -13.41 9.18 -18.61
N VAL A 251 -13.16 9.80 -19.76
CA VAL A 251 -11.80 10.02 -20.27
C VAL A 251 -11.03 10.94 -19.32
N VAL A 252 -9.84 10.51 -18.92
CA VAL A 252 -8.91 11.33 -18.13
C VAL A 252 -8.18 12.29 -19.07
N ASP A 253 -8.33 13.59 -18.86
CA ASP A 253 -7.54 14.60 -19.58
C ASP A 253 -6.12 14.69 -18.99
N THR A 254 -5.12 14.50 -19.85
CA THR A 254 -3.71 14.55 -19.50
C THR A 254 -2.85 14.94 -20.71
N ARG A 255 -1.70 15.56 -20.43
CA ARG A 255 -0.72 15.96 -21.45
C ARG A 255 0.29 14.87 -21.80
N GLU A 256 0.34 13.79 -21.00
CA GLU A 256 1.26 12.67 -21.24
C GLU A 256 0.71 11.76 -22.34
N ASP A 257 1.60 11.17 -23.12
CA ASP A 257 1.21 10.12 -24.05
C ASP A 257 0.74 8.89 -23.28
N HIS A 258 -0.38 8.33 -23.70
CA HIS A 258 -1.05 7.22 -23.02
C HIS A 258 -1.92 6.36 -23.94
N GLY A 259 -1.96 6.65 -25.25
CA GLY A 259 -2.76 5.90 -26.21
C GLY A 259 -4.27 6.00 -25.96
N PRO A 260 -5.07 5.13 -26.61
CA PRO A 260 -6.51 5.15 -26.47
C PRO A 260 -6.95 4.68 -25.07
N GLN A 261 -7.90 5.39 -24.48
CA GLN A 261 -8.56 4.98 -23.24
C GLN A 261 -9.77 4.12 -23.58
N LEU A 262 -9.64 2.79 -23.41
CA LEU A 262 -10.70 1.82 -23.76
C LEU A 262 -11.97 2.00 -22.93
N ASP A 263 -13.12 1.64 -23.48
CA ASP A 263 -14.38 1.64 -22.73
C ASP A 263 -14.34 0.64 -21.57
N GLY A 264 -14.99 1.00 -20.46
CA GLY A 264 -15.05 0.14 -19.29
C GLY A 264 -16.12 -0.94 -19.40
N ALA A 265 -15.90 -2.04 -18.68
CA ALA A 265 -16.84 -3.16 -18.60
C ALA A 265 -17.23 -3.51 -17.16
N ALA A 266 -16.56 -2.94 -16.17
CA ALA A 266 -16.82 -3.21 -14.77
C ALA A 266 -18.07 -2.47 -14.30
N ALA A 267 -18.89 -3.13 -13.48
CA ALA A 267 -19.98 -2.44 -12.80
C ALA A 267 -19.39 -1.35 -11.89
N PRO A 268 -20.07 -0.20 -11.76
CA PRO A 268 -19.67 0.89 -10.87
C PRO A 268 -19.98 0.53 -9.41
N MET A 269 -19.34 -0.53 -8.90
CA MET A 269 -19.46 -1.02 -7.54
C MET A 269 -18.06 -1.28 -6.97
N PRO A 270 -17.68 -0.65 -5.84
CA PRO A 270 -16.38 -0.89 -5.25
C PRO A 270 -16.30 -2.30 -4.64
N ASP A 271 -15.11 -2.88 -4.66
CA ASP A 271 -14.81 -4.17 -4.07
C ASP A 271 -13.58 -4.07 -3.15
N PRO A 272 -13.60 -4.69 -1.96
CA PRO A 272 -12.51 -4.56 -0.99
C PRO A 272 -11.20 -5.19 -1.47
N TYR A 273 -11.24 -6.23 -2.32
CA TYR A 273 -10.02 -6.83 -2.85
C TYR A 273 -9.31 -5.86 -3.79
N PHE A 274 -10.03 -5.34 -4.78
CA PHE A 274 -9.44 -4.40 -5.74
C PHE A 274 -9.06 -3.07 -5.10
N THR A 275 -9.81 -2.64 -4.08
CA THR A 275 -9.43 -1.47 -3.26
C THR A 275 -8.12 -1.70 -2.51
N TRP A 276 -7.94 -2.87 -1.89
CA TRP A 276 -6.69 -3.22 -1.22
C TRP A 276 -5.50 -3.29 -2.19
N VAL A 277 -5.68 -3.93 -3.35
CA VAL A 277 -4.66 -4.05 -4.40
C VAL A 277 -4.25 -2.67 -4.93
N ALA A 278 -5.22 -1.82 -5.29
CA ALA A 278 -4.96 -0.46 -5.77
C ALA A 278 -4.27 0.38 -4.70
N GLY A 279 -4.73 0.30 -3.45
CA GLY A 279 -4.18 1.08 -2.35
C GLY A 279 -2.71 0.77 -2.07
N ASP A 280 -2.33 -0.50 -2.13
CA ASP A 280 -0.93 -0.89 -1.97
C ASP A 280 -0.02 -0.30 -3.06
N ALA A 281 -0.45 -0.35 -4.32
CA ALA A 281 0.30 0.24 -5.43
C ALA A 281 0.36 1.78 -5.34
N ILE A 282 -0.76 2.44 -5.05
CA ILE A 282 -0.85 3.90 -4.99
C ILE A 282 0.07 4.47 -3.90
N ARG A 283 0.22 3.80 -2.74
CA ARG A 283 1.17 4.22 -1.67
C ARG A 283 2.60 4.38 -2.17
N GLN A 284 3.00 3.67 -3.23
CA GLN A 284 4.36 3.76 -3.79
C GLN A 284 4.65 5.08 -4.49
N LEU A 285 3.62 5.77 -4.98
CA LEU A 285 3.77 7.08 -5.63
C LEU A 285 4.28 8.15 -4.66
N THR A 286 3.99 8.00 -3.37
CA THR A 286 4.40 8.94 -2.31
C THR A 286 5.49 8.38 -1.41
N SER A 287 6.10 7.23 -1.75
CA SER A 287 7.19 6.68 -0.94
C SER A 287 8.39 7.64 -0.88
N PRO A 288 9.18 7.63 0.21
CA PRO A 288 10.40 8.43 0.30
C PRO A 288 11.34 8.20 -0.88
N ARG A 289 11.48 6.94 -1.33
CA ARG A 289 12.29 6.58 -2.50
C ARG A 289 11.81 7.26 -3.78
N THR A 290 10.52 7.16 -4.09
CA THR A 290 9.94 7.76 -5.30
C THR A 290 10.19 9.26 -5.35
N ARG A 291 10.05 9.94 -4.20
CA ARG A 291 10.32 11.37 -4.05
C ARG A 291 11.81 11.70 -4.17
N LEU A 292 12.68 10.99 -3.44
CA LEU A 292 14.13 11.25 -3.43
C LEU A 292 14.77 11.02 -4.79
N LEU A 293 14.33 9.99 -5.50
CA LEU A 293 14.84 9.70 -6.85
C LEU A 293 14.17 10.55 -7.92
N GLY A 294 13.09 11.27 -7.63
CA GLY A 294 12.35 12.10 -8.60
C GLY A 294 11.72 11.28 -9.73
N LEU A 295 11.15 10.11 -9.42
CA LEU A 295 10.74 9.13 -10.46
C LEU A 295 9.51 9.57 -11.26
N LEU A 296 8.74 10.54 -10.79
CA LEU A 296 7.52 10.99 -11.45
C LEU A 296 7.81 12.24 -12.30
N THR A 297 7.19 12.32 -13.48
CA THR A 297 7.06 13.60 -14.19
C THR A 297 6.14 14.56 -13.44
N GLU A 298 6.07 15.82 -13.86
CA GLU A 298 5.14 16.80 -13.28
C GLU A 298 3.68 16.32 -13.42
N GLU A 299 3.32 15.84 -14.61
CA GLU A 299 1.97 15.36 -14.89
C GLU A 299 1.66 14.03 -14.17
N GLN A 300 2.63 13.10 -14.08
CA GLN A 300 2.50 11.92 -13.22
C GLN A 300 2.36 12.29 -11.74
N SER A 301 2.98 13.37 -11.27
CA SER A 301 2.80 13.85 -9.91
C SER A 301 1.38 14.36 -9.68
N ARG A 302 0.79 15.07 -10.65
CA ARG A 302 -0.61 15.52 -10.63
C ARG A 302 -1.58 14.35 -10.59
N LEU A 303 -1.41 13.37 -11.49
CA LEU A 303 -2.22 12.14 -11.51
C LEU A 303 -2.06 11.37 -10.20
N GLY A 304 -0.85 11.32 -9.64
CA GLY A 304 -0.55 10.66 -8.38
C GLY A 304 -1.26 11.30 -7.19
N GLN A 305 -1.29 12.64 -7.10
CA GLN A 305 -2.06 13.35 -6.07
C GLN A 305 -3.56 13.02 -6.16
N SER A 306 -4.11 12.98 -7.37
CA SER A 306 -5.51 12.60 -7.60
C SER A 306 -5.84 11.18 -7.12
N LEU A 307 -4.92 10.23 -7.35
CA LEU A 307 -5.03 8.86 -6.83
C LEU A 307 -4.90 8.78 -5.30
N GLN A 308 -4.04 9.59 -4.68
CA GLN A 308 -3.91 9.62 -3.21
C GLN A 308 -5.20 10.09 -2.54
N LEU A 309 -5.82 11.16 -3.05
CA LEU A 309 -7.11 11.65 -2.53
C LEU A 309 -8.16 10.53 -2.58
N ARG A 310 -8.28 9.83 -3.73
CA ARG A 310 -9.19 8.68 -3.89
C ARG A 310 -8.87 7.53 -2.94
N LEU A 311 -7.58 7.29 -2.67
CA LEU A 311 -7.16 6.25 -1.73
C LEU A 311 -7.50 6.63 -0.28
N GLU A 312 -7.34 7.90 0.11
CA GLU A 312 -7.80 8.41 1.41
C GLU A 312 -9.31 8.24 1.55
N LEU A 313 -10.05 8.59 0.50
CA LEU A 313 -11.49 8.40 0.43
C LEU A 313 -11.88 6.93 0.66
N ALA A 314 -11.41 6.03 -0.20
CA ALA A 314 -11.72 4.61 -0.10
C ALA A 314 -11.36 4.01 1.27
N ARG A 315 -10.16 4.31 1.78
CA ARG A 315 -9.72 3.82 3.10
C ARG A 315 -10.63 4.27 4.20
N PHE A 316 -10.99 5.56 4.23
CA PHE A 316 -11.90 6.09 5.23
C PHE A 316 -13.29 5.44 5.14
N SER A 317 -13.86 5.31 3.93
CA SER A 317 -15.17 4.68 3.72
C SER A 317 -15.21 3.26 4.29
N TRP A 318 -14.26 2.39 3.90
CA TRP A 318 -14.17 1.02 4.41
C TRP A 318 -13.87 0.95 5.91
N ALA A 319 -12.93 1.76 6.40
CA ALA A 319 -12.55 1.80 7.82
C ALA A 319 -13.71 2.28 8.69
N ARG A 320 -14.49 3.28 8.27
CA ARG A 320 -15.64 3.76 9.04
C ARG A 320 -16.72 2.68 9.12
N GLN A 321 -17.05 2.00 8.02
CA GLN A 321 -18.01 0.88 8.07
C GLN A 321 -17.53 -0.25 8.99
N ALA A 322 -16.24 -0.53 9.00
CA ALA A 322 -15.64 -1.57 9.83
C ALA A 322 -15.63 -1.23 11.32
N THR A 323 -15.52 0.06 11.66
CA THR A 323 -15.28 0.56 13.03
C THR A 323 -16.44 1.37 13.61
N PHE A 324 -17.58 1.45 12.92
CA PHE A 324 -18.72 2.28 13.30
C PHE A 324 -19.26 1.99 14.72
N GLY A 325 -19.40 3.06 15.51
CA GLY A 325 -20.01 3.09 16.84
C GLY A 325 -19.09 2.80 18.03
N ASP A 326 -19.65 2.89 19.25
CA ASP A 326 -18.87 3.16 20.47
C ASP A 326 -18.43 1.94 21.30
N HIS A 327 -19.00 0.75 21.07
CA HIS A 327 -18.84 -0.38 22.00
C HIS A 327 -18.15 -1.60 21.41
N ARG A 328 -18.52 -1.97 20.19
CA ARG A 328 -17.98 -3.13 19.49
C ARG A 328 -17.95 -2.84 18.01
N TRP A 329 -16.78 -2.97 17.40
CA TRP A 329 -16.67 -2.71 15.97
C TRP A 329 -17.47 -3.74 15.17
N PRO A 330 -18.21 -3.31 14.14
CA PRO A 330 -18.82 -4.20 13.16
C PRO A 330 -17.89 -5.32 12.69
N LEU A 331 -16.62 -4.98 12.43
CA LEU A 331 -15.58 -5.90 11.99
C LEU A 331 -15.29 -7.06 12.96
N GLU A 332 -15.63 -6.92 14.25
CA GLU A 332 -15.50 -8.00 15.23
C GLU A 332 -16.57 -9.09 15.09
N ARG A 333 -17.57 -8.90 14.24
CA ARG A 333 -18.58 -9.91 13.90
C ARG A 333 -18.10 -10.69 12.68
N LEU A 334 -17.27 -11.70 12.90
CA LEU A 334 -16.69 -12.50 11.81
C LEU A 334 -17.63 -13.63 11.34
N PRO A 335 -17.86 -13.79 10.02
CA PRO A 335 -17.40 -12.92 8.94
C PRO A 335 -18.18 -11.60 8.87
N TRP A 336 -17.48 -10.48 8.65
CA TRP A 336 -18.03 -9.12 8.69
C TRP A 336 -19.20 -8.91 7.72
N SER A 337 -19.06 -9.40 6.48
CA SER A 337 -20.14 -9.32 5.48
C SER A 337 -21.18 -10.43 5.57
N GLY A 338 -21.01 -11.40 6.47
CA GLY A 338 -21.79 -12.64 6.50
C GLY A 338 -21.30 -13.72 5.53
N ASP A 339 -20.52 -13.36 4.51
CA ASP A 339 -20.13 -14.29 3.43
C ASP A 339 -18.76 -14.91 3.63
N SER A 340 -17.78 -14.13 4.13
CA SER A 340 -16.37 -14.53 4.03
C SER A 340 -15.43 -13.91 5.06
N ASP A 341 -14.61 -14.78 5.66
CA ASP A 341 -13.46 -14.38 6.48
C ASP A 341 -12.39 -13.65 5.66
N TYR A 342 -12.25 -13.93 4.36
CA TYR A 342 -11.30 -13.25 3.48
C TYR A 342 -11.70 -11.78 3.25
N THR A 343 -12.99 -11.51 3.06
CA THR A 343 -13.50 -10.14 2.98
C THR A 343 -13.25 -9.39 4.28
N SER A 344 -13.46 -10.06 5.41
CA SER A 344 -13.15 -9.51 6.74
C SER A 344 -11.67 -9.18 6.89
N LEU A 345 -10.78 -10.05 6.39
CA LEU A 345 -9.34 -9.85 6.39
C LEU A 345 -8.92 -8.64 5.54
N LEU A 346 -9.45 -8.51 4.33
CA LEU A 346 -9.16 -7.37 3.45
C LEU A 346 -9.60 -6.05 4.10
N VAL A 347 -10.80 -6.01 4.68
CA VAL A 347 -11.31 -4.83 5.37
C VAL A 347 -10.49 -4.52 6.62
N ALA A 348 -10.03 -5.53 7.36
CA ALA A 348 -9.10 -5.34 8.47
C ALA A 348 -7.74 -4.76 8.01
N ALA A 349 -7.22 -5.21 6.85
CA ALA A 349 -5.98 -4.69 6.27
C ALA A 349 -6.14 -3.23 5.78
N ILE A 350 -7.25 -2.90 5.12
CA ILE A 350 -7.59 -1.52 4.74
C ILE A 350 -7.71 -0.64 5.98
N THR A 351 -8.38 -1.13 7.04
CA THR A 351 -8.52 -0.42 8.31
C THR A 351 -7.15 -0.17 8.96
N ALA A 352 -6.24 -1.15 8.98
CA ALA A 352 -4.88 -0.95 9.47
C ALA A 352 -4.14 0.13 8.67
N SER A 353 -4.29 0.13 7.35
CA SER A 353 -3.67 1.15 6.48
C SER A 353 -4.26 2.54 6.68
N GLU A 354 -5.52 2.66 7.11
CA GLU A 354 -6.16 3.94 7.44
C GLU A 354 -5.66 4.45 8.80
N LEU A 355 -5.57 3.58 9.81
CA LEU A 355 -4.99 3.93 11.11
C LEU A 355 -3.53 4.38 11.00
N ALA A 356 -2.74 3.74 10.14
CA ALA A 356 -1.34 4.13 9.90
C ALA A 356 -1.20 5.56 9.36
N SER A 357 -2.21 6.08 8.64
CA SER A 357 -2.24 7.47 8.16
C SER A 357 -2.74 8.48 9.19
N ARG A 358 -3.31 8.04 10.31
CA ARG A 358 -3.81 8.96 11.35
C ARG A 358 -2.69 9.58 12.18
N THR A 359 -2.93 10.81 12.60
CA THR A 359 -2.21 11.47 13.68
C THR A 359 -2.87 11.14 15.03
N GLY A 360 -2.09 11.09 16.10
CA GLY A 360 -2.57 10.81 17.46
C GLY A 360 -2.43 9.35 17.91
N ASN A 361 -3.01 9.07 19.09
CA ASN A 361 -2.93 7.74 19.72
C ASN A 361 -3.87 6.75 19.00
N THR A 362 -3.28 5.70 18.44
CA THR A 362 -3.98 4.63 17.70
C THR A 362 -3.84 3.27 18.37
N ASP A 363 -3.29 3.21 19.59
CA ASP A 363 -2.98 1.96 20.30
C ASP A 363 -4.22 1.10 20.52
N LEU A 364 -5.30 1.72 21.03
CA LEU A 364 -6.55 1.02 21.28
C LEU A 364 -7.18 0.50 19.96
N PRO A 365 -7.32 1.30 18.88
CA PRO A 365 -7.69 0.79 17.56
C PRO A 365 -6.83 -0.38 17.06
N TYR A 366 -5.51 -0.33 17.20
CA TYR A 366 -4.64 -1.44 16.81
C TYR A 366 -4.82 -2.68 17.69
N ALA A 367 -5.09 -2.52 18.99
CA ALA A 367 -5.42 -3.65 19.87
C ALA A 367 -6.74 -4.34 19.46
N TYR A 368 -7.75 -3.58 18.99
CA TYR A 368 -8.95 -4.17 18.39
C TYR A 368 -8.61 -4.95 17.12
N LEU A 369 -7.81 -4.39 16.20
CA LEU A 369 -7.40 -5.07 14.99
C LEU A 369 -6.60 -6.34 15.26
N LEU A 370 -5.66 -6.32 16.19
CA LEU A 370 -4.90 -7.50 16.58
C LEU A 370 -5.82 -8.64 17.06
N ARG A 371 -6.87 -8.33 17.83
CA ARG A 371 -7.89 -9.32 18.22
C ARG A 371 -8.65 -9.86 17.02
N VAL A 372 -9.01 -9.01 16.06
CA VAL A 372 -9.66 -9.43 14.80
C VAL A 372 -8.76 -10.37 14.01
N PHE A 373 -7.49 -10.00 13.79
CA PHE A 373 -6.52 -10.84 13.09
C PHE A 373 -6.28 -12.17 13.82
N GLY A 374 -6.15 -12.15 15.15
CA GLY A 374 -6.00 -13.37 15.95
C GLY A 374 -7.20 -14.31 15.82
N ARG A 375 -8.43 -13.78 15.82
CA ARG A 375 -9.65 -14.58 15.60
C ARG A 375 -9.74 -15.13 14.18
N LEU A 376 -9.38 -14.33 13.17
CA LEU A 376 -9.29 -14.77 11.78
C LEU A 376 -8.27 -15.91 11.60
N ALA A 377 -7.08 -15.76 12.18
CA ALA A 377 -6.04 -16.77 12.18
C ALA A 377 -6.49 -18.07 12.90
N ALA A 378 -7.15 -17.95 14.05
CA ALA A 378 -7.67 -19.09 14.80
C ALA A 378 -8.77 -19.85 14.04
N ARG A 379 -9.66 -19.14 13.34
CA ARG A 379 -10.72 -19.74 12.50
C ARG A 379 -10.15 -20.53 11.32
N ARG A 380 -8.94 -20.19 10.86
CA ARG A 380 -8.17 -20.92 9.84
C ARG A 380 -7.13 -21.90 10.41
N ALA A 381 -7.21 -22.19 11.70
CA ALA A 381 -6.30 -23.10 12.41
C ALA A 381 -4.80 -22.72 12.37
N ILE A 382 -4.46 -21.47 12.05
CA ILE A 382 -3.06 -20.98 12.01
C ILE A 382 -2.45 -20.88 13.41
N VAL A 383 -3.27 -20.56 14.42
CA VAL A 383 -2.83 -20.40 15.82
C VAL A 383 -2.91 -21.71 16.61
N ARG A 384 -3.37 -22.81 16.00
CA ARG A 384 -3.37 -24.14 16.63
C ARG A 384 -2.23 -24.96 16.01
N PRO A 385 -1.50 -25.77 16.79
CA PRO A 385 -0.53 -26.69 16.20
C PRO A 385 -1.28 -27.62 15.22
N PRO A 386 -0.73 -27.87 14.01
CA PRO A 386 -1.32 -28.85 13.11
C PRO A 386 -1.42 -30.18 13.85
N LYS A 387 -2.59 -30.83 13.81
CA LYS A 387 -2.66 -32.22 14.27
C LYS A 387 -1.65 -33.02 13.45
N VAL A 388 -0.92 -33.94 14.08
CA VAL A 388 0.13 -34.77 13.46
C VAL A 388 -0.38 -35.57 12.24
N GLU A 389 -1.70 -35.71 12.09
CA GLU A 389 -2.39 -36.36 10.95
C GLU A 389 -3.24 -35.39 10.10
N ALA A 390 -3.14 -34.08 10.30
CA ALA A 390 -3.88 -33.13 9.48
C ALA A 390 -3.30 -33.13 8.06
N ALA A 391 -4.17 -33.31 7.07
CA ALA A 391 -3.83 -33.03 5.68
C ALA A 391 -3.19 -31.62 5.59
N PRO A 392 -2.21 -31.41 4.70
CA PRO A 392 -1.61 -30.09 4.51
C PRO A 392 -2.73 -29.05 4.32
N PRO A 393 -2.57 -27.83 4.87
CA PRO A 393 -3.56 -26.78 4.69
C PRO A 393 -3.83 -26.63 3.19
N VAL A 394 -5.08 -26.86 2.79
CA VAL A 394 -5.48 -26.73 1.39
C VAL A 394 -5.19 -25.30 0.95
N VAL A 395 -4.38 -25.14 -0.10
CA VAL A 395 -4.20 -23.86 -0.78
C VAL A 395 -5.57 -23.45 -1.30
N GLU A 396 -6.23 -22.55 -0.58
CA GLU A 396 -7.54 -22.05 -0.98
C GLU A 396 -7.32 -21.10 -2.16
N ASP A 397 -7.44 -21.64 -3.38
CA ASP A 397 -7.52 -20.86 -4.62
C ASP A 397 -8.84 -20.06 -4.58
N ARG A 398 -8.80 -18.93 -3.86
CA ARG A 398 -9.98 -18.09 -3.71
C ARG A 398 -10.21 -17.30 -4.98
N ARG A 399 -11.49 -17.21 -5.34
CA ARG A 399 -11.98 -16.38 -6.44
C ARG A 399 -12.91 -15.31 -5.90
N VAL A 400 -12.79 -14.10 -6.45
CA VAL A 400 -13.74 -12.99 -6.24
C VAL A 400 -14.58 -12.82 -7.50
N PRO A 401 -15.90 -12.65 -7.38
CA PRO A 401 -16.76 -12.49 -8.54
C PRO A 401 -16.51 -11.15 -9.23
N LEU A 402 -16.36 -11.19 -10.55
CA LEU A 402 -16.28 -10.03 -11.42
C LEU A 402 -17.68 -9.53 -11.76
N ARG A 403 -18.04 -8.35 -11.28
CA ARG A 403 -19.34 -7.72 -11.56
C ARG A 403 -19.22 -6.88 -12.83
N PHE A 404 -19.86 -7.30 -13.91
CA PHE A 404 -19.88 -6.56 -15.17
C PHE A 404 -21.03 -5.54 -15.18
N GLY A 405 -20.88 -4.46 -15.96
CA GLY A 405 -21.98 -3.53 -16.24
C GLY A 405 -23.13 -4.20 -17.00
N ASP A 406 -22.81 -5.23 -17.79
CA ASP A 406 -23.77 -6.17 -18.37
C ASP A 406 -24.16 -7.24 -17.33
N PRO A 407 -25.42 -7.28 -16.85
CA PRO A 407 -25.85 -8.21 -15.81
C PRO A 407 -25.85 -9.69 -16.26
N ASP A 408 -25.86 -9.96 -17.57
CA ASP A 408 -25.84 -11.33 -18.10
C ASP A 408 -24.43 -11.92 -18.15
N ARG A 409 -23.40 -11.09 -17.92
CA ARG A 409 -22.00 -11.52 -17.90
C ARG A 409 -21.54 -11.79 -16.47
N ALA A 410 -21.07 -13.01 -16.25
CA ALA A 410 -20.44 -13.43 -15.00
C ALA A 410 -18.97 -13.79 -15.23
N GLY A 411 -18.16 -13.59 -14.21
CA GLY A 411 -16.76 -13.95 -14.22
C GLY A 411 -16.22 -14.04 -12.82
N ASP A 412 -15.04 -14.63 -12.69
CA ASP A 412 -14.33 -14.75 -11.43
C ASP A 412 -12.87 -14.39 -11.63
N HIS A 413 -12.27 -13.84 -10.56
CA HIS A 413 -10.87 -13.47 -10.50
C HIS A 413 -10.13 -14.14 -9.35
N ARG A 414 -9.00 -14.79 -9.65
CA ARG A 414 -8.15 -15.48 -8.70
C ARG A 414 -7.42 -14.47 -7.83
N THR A 415 -7.49 -14.67 -6.52
CA THR A 415 -6.82 -13.82 -5.54
C THR A 415 -5.68 -14.55 -4.84
N PRO A 416 -4.76 -13.83 -4.18
CA PRO A 416 -3.84 -14.43 -3.23
C PRO A 416 -4.56 -15.24 -2.15
N GLY A 417 -3.85 -16.24 -1.63
CA GLY A 417 -4.34 -17.10 -0.56
C GLY A 417 -4.52 -16.33 0.75
N PHE A 418 -5.47 -16.78 1.57
CA PHE A 418 -5.81 -16.14 2.85
C PHE A 418 -4.59 -15.90 3.75
N THR A 419 -3.73 -16.91 3.92
CA THR A 419 -2.56 -16.80 4.78
C THR A 419 -1.54 -15.78 4.28
N THR A 420 -1.40 -15.63 2.96
CA THR A 420 -0.52 -14.63 2.36
C THR A 420 -1.02 -13.21 2.64
N VAL A 421 -2.33 -12.97 2.46
CA VAL A 421 -2.94 -11.67 2.79
C VAL A 421 -2.86 -11.39 4.29
N LEU A 422 -3.02 -12.43 5.13
CA LEU A 422 -2.93 -12.29 6.58
C LEU A 422 -1.51 -11.90 7.01
N PHE A 423 -0.50 -12.57 6.46
CA PHE A 423 0.91 -12.23 6.72
C PHE A 423 1.19 -10.77 6.35
N ASP A 424 0.84 -10.37 5.12
CA ASP A 424 1.05 -8.99 4.62
C ASP A 424 0.32 -7.93 5.48
N ALA A 425 -0.93 -8.21 5.87
CA ALA A 425 -1.72 -7.33 6.72
C ALA A 425 -1.12 -7.17 8.12
N LEU A 426 -0.60 -8.26 8.71
CA LEU A 426 0.01 -8.25 10.05
C LEU A 426 1.31 -7.46 10.09
N VAL A 427 2.21 -7.68 9.11
CA VAL A 427 3.49 -6.94 9.04
C VAL A 427 3.25 -5.46 8.71
N SER A 428 2.26 -5.16 7.86
CA SER A 428 1.83 -3.79 7.58
C SER A 428 1.27 -3.09 8.83
N ALA A 429 0.45 -3.79 9.62
CA ALA A 429 -0.07 -3.26 10.88
C ALA A 429 1.05 -3.06 11.92
N ALA A 430 2.03 -3.98 11.98
CA ALA A 430 3.19 -3.87 12.85
C ALA A 430 4.05 -2.64 12.48
N ALA A 431 4.22 -2.36 11.19
CA ALA A 431 4.91 -1.17 10.70
C ALA A 431 4.12 0.12 10.98
N GLY A 432 2.79 0.06 11.01
CA GLY A 432 1.92 1.21 11.22
C GLY A 432 1.75 1.65 12.69
N THR A 433 2.04 0.78 13.66
CA THR A 433 1.86 1.08 15.09
C THR A 433 3.12 1.66 15.75
N ASN A 434 2.91 2.64 16.64
CA ASN A 434 3.96 3.21 17.48
C ASN A 434 4.16 2.43 18.79
N ASN A 435 3.24 1.52 19.13
CA ASN A 435 3.29 0.76 20.37
C ASN A 435 4.17 -0.49 20.19
N GLY A 436 5.29 -0.53 20.92
CA GLY A 436 6.26 -1.62 20.82
C GLY A 436 5.71 -2.99 21.24
N GLN A 437 4.77 -3.04 22.19
CA GLN A 437 4.12 -4.29 22.59
C GLN A 437 3.21 -4.80 21.48
N LEU A 438 2.33 -3.94 20.95
CA LEU A 438 1.44 -4.33 19.83
C LEU A 438 2.25 -4.73 18.59
N ARG A 439 3.35 -4.03 18.30
CA ARG A 439 4.27 -4.39 17.23
C ARG A 439 4.83 -5.79 17.39
N THR A 440 5.24 -6.16 18.61
CA THR A 440 5.75 -7.50 18.93
C THR A 440 4.67 -8.54 18.73
N GLU A 441 3.48 -8.34 19.29
CA GLU A 441 2.36 -9.29 19.18
C GLU A 441 1.88 -9.49 17.73
N LEU A 442 1.86 -8.42 16.92
CA LEU A 442 1.55 -8.49 15.49
C LEU A 442 2.63 -9.25 14.71
N THR A 443 3.91 -9.04 15.04
CA THR A 443 5.04 -9.73 14.39
C THR A 443 5.07 -11.21 14.76
N ASP A 444 4.75 -11.56 16.01
CA ASP A 444 4.64 -12.95 16.46
C ASP A 444 3.51 -13.68 15.72
N LEU A 445 2.35 -13.02 15.57
CA LEU A 445 1.25 -13.58 14.78
C LEU A 445 1.60 -13.67 13.28
N ALA A 446 2.38 -12.73 12.75
CA ALA A 446 2.87 -12.78 11.37
C ALA A 446 3.80 -13.99 11.16
N ALA A 447 4.67 -14.30 12.12
CA ALA A 447 5.53 -15.48 12.07
C ALA A 447 4.70 -16.78 12.03
N LEU A 448 3.59 -16.86 12.78
CA LEU A 448 2.67 -18.00 12.70
C LEU A 448 1.99 -18.10 11.32
N ALA A 449 1.57 -16.97 10.73
CA ALA A 449 1.01 -16.95 9.38
C ALA A 449 2.07 -17.38 8.34
N TRP A 450 3.32 -16.95 8.48
CA TRP A 450 4.42 -17.36 7.61
C TRP A 450 4.66 -18.87 7.62
N ASP A 451 4.59 -19.51 8.78
CA ASP A 451 4.74 -20.96 8.94
C ASP A 451 3.59 -21.74 8.25
N HIS A 452 2.45 -21.10 7.99
CA HIS A 452 1.28 -21.67 7.30
C HIS A 452 1.12 -21.18 5.85
N ARG A 453 2.17 -20.56 5.28
CA ARG A 453 2.14 -20.09 3.89
C ARG A 453 1.83 -21.24 2.92
N PRO A 454 1.12 -20.97 1.80
CA PRO A 454 0.75 -22.02 0.85
C PRO A 454 2.00 -22.69 0.26
N GLU A 455 1.98 -24.02 0.18
CA GLU A 455 2.97 -24.78 -0.57
C GLU A 455 2.63 -24.70 -2.07
N GLY A 456 3.55 -24.16 -2.87
CA GLY A 456 3.37 -24.03 -4.33
C GLY A 456 3.54 -22.58 -4.82
N MET A 457 4.08 -22.45 -6.02
CA MET A 457 4.42 -21.16 -6.61
C MET A 457 3.22 -20.63 -7.42
N ASN A 458 2.48 -19.67 -6.85
CA ASN A 458 1.61 -18.74 -7.56
C ASN A 458 2.28 -17.35 -7.48
N TRP A 459 2.50 -16.69 -8.61
CA TRP A 459 3.18 -15.39 -8.66
C TRP A 459 2.50 -14.29 -7.84
N GLN A 460 1.16 -14.31 -7.74
CA GLN A 460 0.41 -13.39 -6.88
C GLN A 460 0.81 -13.56 -5.41
N ASN A 461 0.82 -14.80 -4.91
CA ASN A 461 1.25 -15.11 -3.54
C ASN A 461 2.73 -14.77 -3.33
N THR A 462 3.55 -15.11 -4.32
CA THR A 462 5.01 -15.00 -4.32
C THR A 462 5.40 -13.53 -4.18
N HIS A 463 4.86 -12.65 -5.02
CA HIS A 463 5.07 -11.21 -4.92
C HIS A 463 4.61 -10.63 -3.57
N ARG A 464 3.41 -11.00 -3.11
CA ARG A 464 2.86 -10.52 -1.83
C ARG A 464 3.69 -10.96 -0.62
N LEU A 465 4.14 -12.21 -0.59
CA LEU A 465 5.02 -12.72 0.48
C LEU A 465 6.35 -11.95 0.50
N VAL A 466 6.96 -11.67 -0.65
CA VAL A 466 8.17 -10.85 -0.72
C VAL A 466 7.95 -9.43 -0.25
N SER A 467 6.86 -8.80 -0.67
CA SER A 467 6.53 -7.45 -0.20
C SER A 467 6.40 -7.43 1.33
N GLY A 468 5.66 -8.39 1.90
CA GLY A 468 5.54 -8.52 3.34
C GLY A 468 6.87 -8.83 4.06
N LEU A 469 7.77 -9.62 3.46
CA LEU A 469 9.10 -9.88 4.03
C LEU A 469 9.97 -8.62 4.05
N VAL A 470 9.89 -7.77 3.02
CA VAL A 470 10.58 -6.47 3.00
C VAL A 470 10.07 -5.59 4.13
N THR A 471 8.74 -5.50 4.31
CA THR A 471 8.15 -4.76 5.44
C THR A 471 8.53 -5.37 6.79
N ALA A 472 8.56 -6.71 6.92
CA ALA A 472 8.99 -7.38 8.14
C ALA A 472 10.46 -7.08 8.47
N TYR A 473 11.32 -7.04 7.45
CA TYR A 473 12.72 -6.64 7.60
C TYR A 473 12.81 -5.22 8.18
N GLU A 474 12.08 -4.24 7.62
CA GLU A 474 12.05 -2.86 8.13
C GLU A 474 11.57 -2.78 9.58
N VAL A 475 10.55 -3.56 9.95
CA VAL A 475 10.00 -3.60 11.31
C VAL A 475 11.03 -4.14 12.30
N MET A 476 11.73 -5.20 11.92
CA MET A 476 12.66 -5.91 12.79
C MET A 476 14.04 -5.25 12.88
N ASP A 477 14.52 -4.62 11.81
CA ASP A 477 15.80 -3.90 11.77
C ASP A 477 15.69 -2.50 12.43
N GLY A 478 14.48 -2.12 12.88
CA GLY A 478 14.22 -0.81 13.46
C GLY A 478 14.13 0.32 12.43
N GLU A 479 14.21 0.00 11.14
CA GLU A 479 14.13 0.93 10.02
C GLU A 479 12.71 1.42 9.72
N THR A 480 11.66 0.87 10.36
CA THR A 480 10.30 1.42 10.28
C THR A 480 10.30 2.90 10.62
N GLY A 481 10.31 3.71 9.57
CA GLY A 481 10.39 5.16 9.59
C GLY A 481 9.13 5.80 10.15
N ARG A 482 8.96 5.73 11.46
CA ARG A 482 8.57 6.89 12.26
C ARG A 482 9.76 7.44 13.08
N SER A 483 10.98 7.07 12.70
CA SER A 483 12.24 7.73 13.07
C SER A 483 12.56 8.91 12.12
N GLY A 484 11.56 9.71 11.75
CA GLY A 484 11.83 11.15 11.65
C GLY A 484 12.21 11.64 13.06
N PRO A 485 13.00 12.72 13.24
CA PRO A 485 13.21 13.27 14.59
C PRO A 485 11.81 13.43 15.19
N PRO A 486 11.49 12.71 16.28
CA PRO A 486 10.11 12.32 16.48
C PRO A 486 9.32 13.60 16.65
N LEU A 487 8.32 13.85 15.82
CA LEU A 487 7.42 14.99 16.04
C LEU A 487 6.94 14.95 17.49
N GLY A 488 6.64 13.76 18.03
CA GLY A 488 6.37 13.54 19.46
C GLY A 488 7.51 13.90 20.41
N PHE A 489 8.77 13.70 20.05
CA PHE A 489 9.94 14.08 20.86
C PHE A 489 10.21 15.57 20.79
N VAL A 490 10.05 16.22 19.63
CA VAL A 490 10.19 17.67 19.51
C VAL A 490 9.03 18.38 20.22
N HIS A 491 7.82 17.81 20.16
CA HIS A 491 6.66 18.25 20.93
C HIS A 491 6.88 18.01 22.44
N GLN A 492 7.50 16.91 22.84
CA GLN A 492 7.89 16.66 24.23
C GLN A 492 8.96 17.66 24.71
N LEU A 493 10.01 17.90 23.91
CA LEU A 493 11.04 18.91 24.21
C LEU A 493 10.43 20.31 24.35
N LEU A 494 9.43 20.64 23.55
CA LEU A 494 8.72 21.91 23.65
C LEU A 494 7.89 21.98 24.93
N ALA A 495 7.17 20.91 25.27
CA ALA A 495 6.40 20.83 26.52
C ALA A 495 7.32 20.95 27.76
N ASP A 496 8.43 20.21 27.78
CA ASP A 496 9.41 20.27 28.87
C ASP A 496 10.02 21.67 28.99
N ALA A 497 10.31 22.34 27.86
CA ALA A 497 10.84 23.70 27.84
C ALA A 497 9.82 24.75 28.28
N ASP A 498 8.55 24.56 27.95
CA ASP A 498 7.44 25.42 28.38
C ASP A 498 7.21 25.29 29.90
N ASP A 499 7.16 24.06 30.42
CA ASP A 499 7.03 23.78 31.86
C ASP A 499 8.21 24.38 32.65
N ALA A 500 9.44 24.18 32.18
CA ALA A 500 10.65 24.75 32.77
C ALA A 500 10.63 26.28 32.75
N PHE A 501 10.23 26.91 31.64
CA PHE A 501 10.13 28.36 31.51
C PHE A 501 9.05 28.97 32.41
N GLU A 502 7.91 28.30 32.58
CA GLU A 502 6.84 28.72 33.49
C GLU A 502 7.24 28.62 34.97
N SER A 503 8.08 27.64 35.31
CA SER A 503 8.58 27.44 36.68
C SER A 503 9.66 28.42 37.14
N LEU A 504 10.21 29.25 36.23
CA LEU A 504 11.21 30.25 36.58
C LEU A 504 10.65 31.28 37.58
N PRO A 505 11.33 31.52 38.72
CA PRO A 505 10.89 32.52 39.70
C PRO A 505 10.74 33.88 39.03
N ALA A 506 9.67 34.59 39.37
CA ALA A 506 9.50 35.96 38.94
C ALA A 506 10.43 36.83 39.79
N ASP A 507 11.58 37.28 39.28
CA ASP A 507 12.17 38.49 39.87
C ASP A 507 13.24 39.31 39.12
N ASP A 508 13.24 40.59 39.55
CA ASP A 508 14.20 41.70 39.46
C ASP A 508 15.00 41.95 38.17
N GLY A 509 14.35 42.64 37.22
CA GLY A 509 14.89 43.71 36.36
C GLY A 509 16.05 43.42 35.39
N ALA A 510 17.14 42.80 35.86
CA ALA A 510 18.29 42.43 35.05
C ALA A 510 18.01 41.20 34.16
N ASP A 511 17.00 40.39 34.51
CA ASP A 511 16.71 39.11 33.85
C ASP A 511 15.54 39.17 32.85
N GLU A 512 14.88 40.34 32.71
CA GLU A 512 13.72 40.51 31.85
C GLU A 512 14.07 40.45 30.36
N ALA A 513 15.21 41.02 29.97
CA ALA A 513 15.67 41.00 28.57
C ALA A 513 15.98 39.58 28.09
N ARG A 514 16.55 38.76 28.98
CA ARG A 514 16.92 37.37 28.69
C ARG A 514 15.70 36.45 28.69
N ARG A 515 14.77 36.65 29.62
CA ARG A 515 13.46 35.99 29.62
C ARG A 515 12.68 36.27 28.32
N LYS A 516 12.74 37.50 27.79
CA LYS A 516 12.15 37.85 26.48
C LYS A 516 12.84 37.13 25.31
N GLU A 517 14.15 36.94 25.37
CA GLU A 517 14.90 36.20 24.34
C GLU A 517 14.52 34.71 24.32
N LEU A 518 14.42 34.06 25.48
CA LEU A 518 13.97 32.67 25.59
C LEU A 518 12.52 32.50 25.10
N ALA A 519 11.61 33.40 25.51
CA ALA A 519 10.22 33.40 25.03
C ALA A 519 10.13 33.53 23.49
N ALA A 520 10.93 34.41 22.89
CA ALA A 520 10.94 34.57 21.43
C ALA A 520 11.45 33.32 20.68
N ARG A 521 12.38 32.56 21.28
CA ARG A 521 12.88 31.29 20.72
C ARG A 521 11.84 30.18 20.85
N LEU A 522 11.14 30.08 21.98
CA LEU A 522 10.01 29.17 22.18
C LEU A 522 8.88 29.44 21.19
N ASP A 523 8.47 30.70 21.03
CA ASP A 523 7.44 31.10 20.04
C ASP A 523 7.85 30.82 18.60
N ARG A 524 9.14 30.89 18.30
CA ARG A 524 9.66 30.50 16.98
C ARG A 524 9.62 28.99 16.81
N ALA A 525 9.99 28.21 17.83
CA ALA A 525 9.91 26.75 17.79
C ALA A 525 8.46 26.29 17.59
N ARG A 526 7.49 26.83 18.34
CA ARG A 526 6.03 26.56 18.20
C ARG A 526 5.52 26.75 16.77
N ARG A 527 5.92 27.84 16.11
CA ARG A 527 5.45 28.15 14.74
C ARG A 527 5.99 27.19 13.67
N ILE A 528 7.16 26.60 13.90
CA ILE A 528 7.83 25.78 12.89
C ILE A 528 7.85 24.29 13.23
N ILE A 529 7.34 23.88 14.40
CA ILE A 529 7.47 22.51 14.90
C ILE A 529 6.82 21.46 13.99
N ASP A 530 5.64 21.76 13.45
CA ASP A 530 4.92 20.82 12.57
C ASP A 530 5.49 20.78 11.15
N GLN A 531 6.10 21.88 10.69
CA GLN A 531 6.61 22.03 9.31
C GLN A 531 8.11 21.69 9.20
N HIS A 532 8.88 21.93 10.27
CA HIS A 532 10.33 21.82 10.33
C HIS A 532 10.81 21.30 11.71
N PRO A 533 10.45 20.06 12.11
CA PRO A 533 10.70 19.54 13.46
C PRO A 533 12.19 19.51 13.83
N ALA A 534 13.09 19.22 12.90
CA ALA A 534 14.54 19.27 13.15
C ALA A 534 15.06 20.69 13.47
N ARG A 535 14.48 21.72 12.82
CA ARG A 535 14.84 23.12 13.09
C ARG A 535 14.25 23.61 14.42
N ALA A 536 13.04 23.15 14.76
CA ALA A 536 12.45 23.39 16.07
C ALA A 536 13.29 22.74 17.19
N ALA A 537 13.72 21.48 17.02
CA ALA A 537 14.61 20.81 17.97
C ALA A 537 15.93 21.59 18.17
N ALA A 538 16.56 22.06 17.08
CA ALA A 538 17.77 22.87 17.16
C ALA A 538 17.58 24.22 17.89
N LEU A 539 16.35 24.76 17.91
CA LEU A 539 16.00 25.94 18.71
C LEU A 539 15.72 25.60 20.18
N LEU A 540 15.18 24.41 20.46
CA LEU A 540 14.79 23.97 21.79
C LEU A 540 15.97 23.49 22.64
N TYR A 541 16.97 22.83 22.05
CA TYR A 541 18.14 22.36 22.82
C TYR A 541 18.90 23.46 23.57
N PRO A 542 19.23 24.63 22.95
CA PRO A 542 19.89 25.71 23.68
C PRO A 542 18.98 26.37 24.72
N VAL A 543 17.65 26.36 24.49
CA VAL A 543 16.67 26.92 25.44
C VAL A 543 16.62 26.05 26.70
N LEU A 544 16.50 24.74 26.55
CA LEU A 544 16.50 23.80 27.67
C LEU A 544 17.81 23.84 28.46
N ALA A 545 18.96 23.88 27.77
CA ALA A 545 20.25 23.99 28.45
C ALA A 545 20.37 25.27 29.29
N GLU A 546 19.84 26.39 28.81
CA GLU A 546 19.85 27.66 29.54
C GLU A 546 18.81 27.71 30.68
N LEU A 547 17.71 26.98 30.56
CA LEU A 547 16.71 26.82 31.63
C LEU A 547 17.22 25.90 32.74
N ASP A 548 17.90 24.80 32.40
CA ASP A 548 18.51 23.86 33.36
C ASP A 548 19.61 24.53 34.21
N GLU A 549 20.34 25.52 33.68
CA GLU A 549 21.33 26.28 34.45
C GLU A 549 20.69 27.19 35.53
N ARG A 550 19.37 27.38 35.49
CA ARG A 550 18.63 28.35 36.31
C ARG A 550 17.60 27.75 37.27
N LEU A 551 17.24 26.49 37.06
CA LEU A 551 16.46 25.67 38.00
C LEU A 551 17.37 25.07 39.06
#